data_AF-A0A2E3TM89-F1
#
_entry.id   AF-A0A2E3TM89-F1
#
_cell.length_a   1.000
_cell.length_b   1.000
_cell.length_c   1.000
_cell.angle_alpha   90.00
_cell.angle_beta   90.00
_cell.angle_gamma   90.00
#
_symmetry.space_group_name_H-M   'P 1'
#
loop_
_entity.id
_entity.type
_entity.pdbx_description
1 polymer ?
#
loop_
_entity_poly.entity_id
_entity_poly.type
_entity_poly.pdbx_seq_one_letter_code
_entity_poly.pdbx_strand_id
1 'polypeptide(L)'
;MELFLKIRETMMKQTQLDIGTVGQKFKSAREAKGVTVSEAAAATKILTKFIVAMENDDFNGLSAPIYIKSFVRLYAKYLNLDPMPLIKNLDLDPPNESIPSITDDVRKNLAKTELSLKNSEDEDNKKIEIKPILTKYFNLAKKGIGILSKKIKLNDRILQVLTGIGLILIVFVIARCSQSKSIINSDSNKDFNILENAIPNAYLIEKESVRWTK
;
A
#
# COMPACT_ATOMS: atom_id res chain seq x y z
N MET A 1 -10.03 -32.50 24.11
CA MET A 1 -10.37 -31.06 23.95
C MET A 1 -9.34 -30.29 23.15
N GLU A 2 -8.04 -30.43 23.46
CA GLU A 2 -6.91 -29.86 22.70
C GLU A 2 -6.97 -30.10 21.17
N LEU A 3 -7.27 -31.33 20.74
CA LEU A 3 -7.32 -31.68 19.32
C LEU A 3 -8.44 -30.93 18.56
N PHE A 4 -9.60 -30.72 19.18
CA PHE A 4 -10.73 -30.00 18.59
C PHE A 4 -10.46 -28.50 18.50
N LEU A 5 -9.79 -27.93 19.52
CA LEU A 5 -9.33 -26.54 19.50
C LEU A 5 -8.26 -26.33 18.43
N LYS A 6 -7.31 -27.26 18.30
CA LYS A 6 -6.28 -27.20 17.27
C LYS A 6 -6.84 -27.41 15.87
N ILE A 7 -7.75 -28.35 15.66
CA ILE A 7 -8.47 -28.53 14.39
C ILE A 7 -9.27 -27.26 14.07
N ARG A 8 -9.94 -26.65 15.04
CA ARG A 8 -10.68 -25.40 14.84
C ARG A 8 -9.76 -24.22 14.55
N GLU A 9 -8.62 -24.08 15.23
CA GLU A 9 -7.59 -23.09 14.90
C GLU A 9 -7.05 -23.32 13.48
N THR A 10 -6.80 -24.57 13.09
CA THR A 10 -6.27 -24.92 11.77
C THR A 10 -7.32 -24.66 10.68
N MET A 11 -8.60 -25.02 10.92
CA MET A 11 -9.70 -24.77 9.99
C MET A 11 -10.07 -23.28 9.92
N MET A 12 -9.95 -22.52 11.00
CA MET A 12 -10.14 -21.07 10.99
C MET A 12 -8.98 -20.36 10.28
N LYS A 13 -7.74 -20.90 10.35
CA LYS A 13 -6.60 -20.41 9.55
C LYS A 13 -6.77 -20.69 8.06
N GLN A 14 -7.49 -21.75 7.69
CA GLN A 14 -7.72 -22.15 6.31
C GLN A 14 -8.95 -21.48 5.65
N THR A 15 -9.86 -20.87 6.43
CA THR A 15 -11.13 -20.29 5.92
C THR A 15 -11.05 -18.76 5.69
N GLN A 16 -9.87 -18.16 5.85
CA GLN A 16 -9.68 -16.73 5.57
C GLN A 16 -9.34 -16.52 4.08
N LEU A 17 -10.40 -16.33 3.26
CA LEU A 17 -10.39 -15.88 1.86
C LEU A 17 -9.53 -16.71 0.87
N ASP A 18 -10.11 -17.81 0.37
CA ASP A 18 -9.69 -18.37 -0.95
C ASP A 18 -10.75 -18.22 -2.04
N ILE A 19 -11.53 -17.14 -1.97
CA ILE A 19 -12.54 -16.75 -2.96
C ILE A 19 -12.27 -15.31 -3.40
N GLY A 20 -11.18 -15.12 -4.14
CA GLY A 20 -10.86 -13.83 -4.74
C GLY A 20 -9.55 -13.83 -5.51
N THR A 21 -9.43 -12.92 -6.47
CA THR A 21 -8.21 -12.67 -7.24
C THR A 21 -7.07 -12.17 -6.34
N VAL A 22 -5.84 -12.17 -6.85
CA VAL A 22 -4.66 -11.68 -6.09
C VAL A 22 -4.87 -10.22 -5.67
N GLY A 23 -5.39 -9.38 -6.56
CA GLY A 23 -5.69 -7.99 -6.29
C GLY A 23 -6.76 -7.80 -5.22
N GLN A 24 -7.84 -8.58 -5.25
CA GLN A 24 -8.86 -8.57 -4.20
C GLN A 24 -8.30 -8.95 -2.83
N LYS A 25 -7.40 -9.95 -2.77
CA LYS A 25 -6.70 -10.34 -1.54
C LYS A 25 -5.84 -9.19 -1.01
N PHE A 26 -5.11 -8.50 -1.88
CA PHE A 26 -4.31 -7.34 -1.48
C PHE A 26 -5.16 -6.17 -0.98
N LYS A 27 -6.20 -5.81 -1.72
CA LYS A 27 -7.11 -4.72 -1.34
C LYS A 27 -7.76 -4.98 0.02
N SER A 28 -8.29 -6.18 0.21
CA SER A 28 -8.92 -6.60 1.46
C SER A 28 -7.94 -6.54 2.63
N ALA A 29 -6.71 -7.01 2.44
CA ALA A 29 -5.68 -6.98 3.49
C ALA A 29 -5.22 -5.54 3.81
N ARG A 30 -5.13 -4.66 2.80
CA ARG A 30 -4.83 -3.24 3.01
C ARG A 30 -5.92 -2.55 3.82
N GLU A 31 -7.18 -2.78 3.45
CA GLU A 31 -8.35 -2.22 4.13
C GLU A 31 -8.47 -2.76 5.56
N ALA A 32 -8.23 -4.05 5.78
CA ALA A 32 -8.17 -4.65 7.11
C ALA A 32 -7.05 -4.06 7.98
N LYS A 33 -5.92 -3.68 7.37
CA LYS A 33 -4.83 -2.97 8.04
C LYS A 33 -5.15 -1.49 8.32
N GLY A 34 -6.21 -0.95 7.71
CA GLY A 34 -6.66 0.43 7.93
C GLY A 34 -5.76 1.49 7.31
N VAL A 35 -5.00 1.15 6.26
CA VAL A 35 -4.07 2.08 5.59
C VAL A 35 -4.55 2.47 4.20
N THR A 36 -4.26 3.70 3.81
CA THR A 36 -4.51 4.20 2.46
C THR A 36 -3.47 3.67 1.46
N VAL A 37 -3.79 3.72 0.17
CA VAL A 37 -2.84 3.35 -0.90
C VAL A 37 -1.58 4.22 -0.84
N SER A 38 -1.70 5.52 -0.53
CA SER A 38 -0.56 6.43 -0.43
C SER A 38 0.36 6.11 0.75
N GLU A 39 -0.20 5.72 1.90
CA GLU A 39 0.59 5.29 3.07
C GLU A 39 1.30 3.96 2.80
N ALA A 40 0.61 3.02 2.16
CA ALA A 40 1.22 1.76 1.73
C ALA A 40 2.36 2.01 0.72
N ALA A 41 2.19 2.95 -0.21
CA ALA A 41 3.21 3.36 -1.17
C ALA A 41 4.44 3.94 -0.47
N ALA A 42 4.23 4.87 0.48
CA ALA A 42 5.31 5.48 1.25
C ALA A 42 6.09 4.46 2.09
N ALA A 43 5.40 3.48 2.67
CA ALA A 43 6.00 2.44 3.51
C ALA A 43 6.77 1.38 2.71
N THR A 44 6.23 0.97 1.56
CA THR A 44 6.84 -0.07 0.72
C THR A 44 7.83 0.49 -0.30
N LYS A 45 7.86 1.81 -0.52
CA LYS A 45 8.58 2.46 -1.63
C LYS A 45 8.11 2.01 -3.02
N ILE A 46 6.93 1.39 -3.10
CA ILE A 46 6.26 1.08 -4.36
C ILE A 46 5.45 2.32 -4.75
N LEU A 47 5.51 2.75 -6.01
CA LEU A 47 4.70 3.88 -6.48
C LEU A 47 3.21 3.56 -6.36
N THR A 48 2.39 4.55 -5.99
CA THR A 48 0.93 4.43 -5.84
C THR A 48 0.27 3.76 -7.04
N LYS A 49 0.69 4.11 -8.28
CA LYS A 49 0.16 3.51 -9.51
C LYS A 49 0.33 1.98 -9.57
N PHE A 50 1.44 1.46 -9.03
CA PHE A 50 1.71 0.03 -9.01
C PHE A 50 0.87 -0.68 -7.94
N ILE A 51 0.64 -0.05 -6.79
CA ILE A 51 -0.26 -0.62 -5.77
C ILE A 51 -1.69 -0.69 -6.30
N VAL A 52 -2.19 0.38 -6.92
CA VAL A 52 -3.54 0.39 -7.54
C VAL A 52 -3.67 -0.69 -8.60
N ALA A 53 -2.67 -0.81 -9.48
CA ALA A 53 -2.64 -1.85 -10.50
C ALA A 53 -2.64 -3.26 -9.91
N MET A 54 -1.83 -3.52 -8.88
CA MET A 54 -1.83 -4.81 -8.17
C MET A 54 -3.18 -5.12 -7.52
N GLU A 55 -3.84 -4.14 -6.90
CA GLU A 55 -5.17 -4.31 -6.29
C GLU A 55 -6.30 -4.53 -7.32
N ASN A 56 -6.10 -4.09 -8.56
CA ASN A 56 -7.05 -4.24 -9.66
C ASN A 56 -6.74 -5.44 -10.58
N ASP A 57 -5.72 -6.24 -10.26
CA ASP A 57 -5.19 -7.32 -11.12
C ASP A 57 -4.73 -6.85 -12.52
N ASP A 58 -4.45 -5.56 -12.69
CA ASP A 58 -3.94 -4.96 -13.93
C ASP A 58 -2.41 -4.99 -13.96
N PHE A 59 -1.86 -6.19 -14.14
CA PHE A 59 -0.42 -6.40 -14.24
C PHE A 59 0.14 -6.10 -15.64
N ASN A 60 -0.72 -6.13 -16.66
CA ASN A 60 -0.35 -5.91 -18.06
C ASN A 60 -0.12 -4.43 -18.38
N GLY A 61 -0.80 -3.51 -17.68
CA GLY A 61 -0.56 -2.07 -17.79
C GLY A 61 0.76 -1.58 -17.17
N LEU A 62 1.53 -2.46 -16.53
CA LEU A 62 2.77 -2.09 -15.85
C LEU A 62 3.94 -2.05 -16.82
N SER A 63 4.53 -0.87 -17.03
CA SER A 63 5.69 -0.65 -17.92
C SER A 63 6.97 -1.40 -17.51
N ALA A 64 6.94 -2.16 -16.42
CA ALA A 64 8.10 -2.90 -15.92
C ALA A 64 7.70 -4.30 -15.40
N PRO A 65 7.29 -5.21 -16.31
CA PRO A 65 6.76 -6.53 -15.94
C PRO A 65 7.76 -7.38 -15.16
N ILE A 66 9.06 -7.15 -15.35
CA ILE A 66 10.14 -7.81 -14.62
C ILE A 66 10.06 -7.62 -13.09
N TYR A 67 9.54 -6.47 -12.61
CA TYR A 67 9.51 -6.17 -11.17
C TYR A 67 8.23 -6.62 -10.47
N ILE A 68 7.24 -7.13 -11.21
CA ILE A 68 5.94 -7.45 -10.63
C ILE A 68 6.07 -8.48 -9.51
N LYS A 69 6.82 -9.57 -9.72
CA LYS A 69 7.04 -10.60 -8.68
C LYS A 69 7.69 -10.02 -7.42
N SER A 70 8.58 -9.04 -7.58
CA SER A 70 9.23 -8.34 -6.46
C SER A 70 8.27 -7.41 -5.73
N PHE A 71 7.42 -6.67 -6.45
CA PHE A 71 6.40 -5.80 -5.84
C PHE A 71 5.32 -6.60 -5.12
N VAL A 72 4.84 -7.70 -5.71
CA VAL A 72 3.92 -8.65 -5.08
C VAL A 72 4.53 -9.16 -3.77
N ARG A 73 5.80 -9.56 -3.77
CA ARG A 73 6.49 -10.03 -2.56
C ARG A 73 6.59 -8.94 -1.48
N LEU A 74 7.00 -7.74 -1.86
CA LEU A 74 7.20 -6.63 -0.93
C LEU A 74 5.86 -6.18 -0.32
N TYR A 75 4.82 -6.13 -1.14
CA TYR A 75 3.51 -5.71 -0.71
C TYR A 75 2.80 -6.78 0.14
N ALA A 76 2.90 -8.06 -0.23
CA ALA A 76 2.42 -9.18 0.59
C ALA A 76 3.06 -9.17 1.98
N LYS A 77 4.40 -9.02 2.05
CA LYS A 77 5.11 -8.91 3.32
C LYS A 77 4.63 -7.72 4.15
N TYR A 78 4.44 -6.56 3.53
CA TYR A 78 3.90 -5.39 4.22
C TYR A 78 2.49 -5.63 4.77
N LEU A 79 1.66 -6.39 4.06
CA LEU A 79 0.29 -6.72 4.46
C LEU A 79 0.18 -7.97 5.35
N ASN A 80 1.30 -8.57 5.76
CA ASN A 80 1.36 -9.83 6.51
C ASN A 80 0.67 -11.01 5.80
N LEU A 81 0.73 -11.04 4.47
CA LEU A 81 0.29 -12.15 3.63
C LEU A 81 1.48 -13.03 3.22
N ASP A 82 1.25 -14.32 3.00
CA ASP A 82 2.26 -15.21 2.43
C ASP A 82 2.45 -14.90 0.93
N PRO A 83 3.65 -14.47 0.49
CA PRO A 83 3.89 -14.14 -0.91
C PRO A 83 3.92 -15.36 -1.84
N MET A 84 4.23 -16.56 -1.35
CA MET A 84 4.41 -17.74 -2.19
C MET A 84 3.15 -18.14 -2.98
N PRO A 85 1.97 -18.30 -2.35
CA PRO A 85 0.74 -18.62 -3.09
C PRO A 85 0.33 -17.50 -4.05
N LEU A 86 0.57 -16.24 -3.69
CA LEU A 86 0.20 -15.08 -4.52
C LEU A 86 1.04 -14.99 -5.79
N ILE A 87 2.34 -15.29 -5.71
CA ILE A 87 3.24 -15.31 -6.86
C ILE A 87 2.96 -16.52 -7.74
N LYS A 88 2.64 -17.68 -7.15
CA LYS A 88 2.33 -18.91 -7.91
C LYS A 88 1.11 -18.75 -8.82
N ASN A 89 0.10 -18.02 -8.36
CA ASN A 89 -1.11 -17.75 -9.13
C ASN A 89 -0.92 -16.71 -10.23
N LEU A 90 0.27 -16.12 -10.32
CA LEU A 90 0.60 -15.10 -11.30
C LEU A 90 1.45 -15.77 -12.40
N ASP A 91 0.78 -16.23 -13.47
CA ASP A 91 1.39 -16.80 -14.67
C ASP A 91 2.16 -15.73 -15.47
N LEU A 92 3.13 -15.08 -14.84
CA LEU A 92 4.09 -14.25 -15.55
C LEU A 92 5.19 -15.17 -16.06
N ASP A 93 5.33 -15.18 -17.38
CA ASP A 93 6.50 -15.71 -18.06
C ASP A 93 7.77 -15.30 -17.30
N PRO A 94 8.77 -16.18 -17.17
CA PRO A 94 10.05 -15.80 -16.61
C PRO A 94 10.51 -14.52 -17.31
N PRO A 95 10.96 -13.50 -16.56
CA PRO A 95 11.40 -12.27 -17.19
C PRO A 95 12.41 -12.64 -18.29
N ASN A 96 12.13 -12.25 -19.53
CA ASN A 96 13.12 -12.32 -20.59
C ASN A 96 14.41 -11.71 -20.02
N GLU A 97 15.49 -12.50 -20.00
CA GLU A 97 16.75 -12.30 -19.28
C GLU A 97 17.55 -11.05 -19.70
N SER A 98 16.95 -10.05 -20.32
CA SER A 98 17.47 -8.70 -20.20
C SER A 98 17.09 -8.17 -18.82
N ILE A 99 17.77 -8.66 -17.77
CA ILE A 99 18.02 -7.84 -16.58
C ILE A 99 18.40 -6.48 -17.14
N PRO A 100 17.70 -5.36 -16.87
CA PRO A 100 18.30 -4.06 -17.09
C PRO A 100 19.54 -4.12 -16.22
N SER A 101 20.68 -4.41 -16.85
CA SER A 101 21.98 -4.36 -16.23
C SER A 101 21.92 -3.10 -15.41
N ILE A 102 22.10 -3.22 -14.09
CA ILE A 102 22.49 -2.06 -13.30
C ILE A 102 23.64 -1.51 -14.09
N THR A 103 23.38 -0.44 -14.85
CA THR A 103 24.38 0.09 -15.77
C THR A 103 25.59 0.36 -14.91
N ASP A 104 26.78 0.14 -15.45
CA ASP A 104 27.99 0.29 -14.66
C ASP A 104 28.04 1.65 -13.96
N ASP A 105 27.33 2.65 -14.50
CA ASP A 105 27.03 3.94 -13.89
C ASP A 105 26.24 3.86 -12.57
N VAL A 106 25.13 3.11 -12.49
CA VAL A 106 24.36 2.96 -11.24
C VAL A 106 25.16 2.18 -10.20
N ARG A 107 25.89 1.14 -10.61
CA ARG A 107 26.78 0.37 -9.72
C ARG A 107 27.92 1.25 -9.20
N LYS A 108 28.55 2.03 -10.08
CA LYS A 108 29.64 2.95 -9.76
C LYS A 108 29.17 4.12 -8.91
N ASN A 109 27.96 4.63 -9.13
CA ASN A 109 27.37 5.68 -8.32
C ASN A 109 26.97 5.17 -6.93
N LEU A 110 26.41 3.96 -6.83
CA LEU A 110 26.08 3.33 -5.55
C LEU A 110 27.36 3.03 -4.74
N ALA A 111 28.38 2.45 -5.38
CA ALA A 111 29.68 2.21 -4.77
C ALA A 111 30.40 3.53 -4.38
N LYS A 112 30.24 4.60 -5.18
CA LYS A 112 30.77 5.93 -4.86
C LYS A 112 30.08 6.52 -3.62
N THR A 113 28.77 6.35 -3.46
CA THR A 113 28.07 6.72 -2.22
C THR A 113 28.51 5.90 -1.02
N GLU A 114 28.82 4.61 -1.21
CA GLU A 114 29.24 3.70 -0.13
C GLU A 114 30.69 3.96 0.32
N LEU A 115 31.58 4.30 -0.63
CA LEU A 115 32.93 4.82 -0.36
C LEU A 115 32.89 6.21 0.30
N SER A 116 31.92 7.06 -0.07
CA SER A 116 31.70 8.35 0.60
C SER A 116 31.16 8.22 2.03
N LEU A 117 30.54 7.10 2.41
CA LEU A 117 30.11 6.83 3.78
C LEU A 117 31.21 6.18 4.65
N LYS A 118 32.20 5.52 4.02
CA LYS A 118 33.29 4.84 4.73
C LYS A 118 34.54 5.72 4.95
N ASN A 119 34.69 6.78 4.16
CA ASN A 119 35.74 7.78 4.36
C ASN A 119 35.40 8.83 5.45
N SER A 120 34.22 8.73 6.09
CA SER A 120 33.77 9.68 7.11
C SER A 120 33.92 9.20 8.55
N GLU A 121 34.57 8.06 8.80
CA GLU A 121 34.74 7.53 10.17
C GLU A 121 36.16 7.68 10.76
N ASP A 122 37.16 8.17 10.02
CA ASP A 122 38.56 8.22 10.52
C ASP A 122 39.31 9.57 10.41
N GLU A 123 38.66 10.71 10.17
CA GLU A 123 39.31 12.02 10.38
C GLU A 123 38.48 12.97 11.24
N ASP A 124 38.96 13.14 12.47
CA ASP A 124 38.56 14.16 13.43
C ASP A 124 38.52 15.58 12.82
N ASN A 125 37.49 16.33 13.20
CA ASN A 125 37.60 17.77 13.49
C ASN A 125 37.82 18.73 12.31
N LYS A 126 36.81 18.91 11.45
CA LYS A 126 36.52 20.23 10.85
C LYS A 126 35.02 20.47 10.69
N LYS A 127 34.52 21.38 11.53
CA LYS A 127 33.16 21.93 11.54
C LYS A 127 32.79 22.53 10.19
N ILE A 128 32.16 21.74 9.32
CA ILE A 128 31.58 22.22 8.06
C ILE A 128 30.21 22.85 8.37
N GLU A 129 30.12 24.11 8.01
CA GLU A 129 29.17 25.11 8.46
C GLU A 129 27.87 25.06 7.66
N ILE A 130 26.99 24.10 7.95
CA ILE A 130 25.60 24.08 7.42
C ILE A 130 24.65 24.94 8.27
N LYS A 131 25.19 25.59 9.31
CA LYS A 131 24.42 26.41 10.23
C LYS A 131 23.66 27.56 9.56
N PRO A 132 24.15 28.33 8.56
CA PRO A 132 23.50 29.59 8.20
C PRO A 132 22.14 29.42 7.50
N ILE A 133 21.96 28.36 6.70
CA ILE A 133 20.70 28.14 5.98
C ILE A 133 19.66 27.56 6.93
N LEU A 134 20.02 26.50 7.68
CA LEU A 134 19.10 25.86 8.62
C LEU A 134 18.75 26.81 9.79
N THR A 135 19.69 27.59 10.31
CA THR A 135 19.37 28.61 11.33
C THR A 135 18.54 29.76 10.78
N LYS A 136 18.66 30.14 9.50
CA LYS A 136 17.78 31.14 8.89
C LYS A 136 16.33 30.66 8.85
N TYR A 137 16.08 29.43 8.40
CA TYR A 137 14.74 28.82 8.44
C TYR A 137 14.23 28.57 9.86
N PHE A 138 15.09 28.09 10.77
CA PHE A 138 14.73 27.84 12.16
C PHE A 138 14.41 29.13 12.91
N ASN A 139 15.17 30.20 12.70
CA ASN A 139 14.89 31.52 13.27
C ASN A 139 13.67 32.19 12.61
N LEU A 140 13.39 31.94 11.32
CA LEU A 140 12.15 32.39 10.66
C LEU A 140 10.92 31.69 11.25
N ALA A 141 10.98 30.37 11.46
CA ALA A 141 9.94 29.60 12.11
C ALA A 141 9.74 30.06 13.58
N LYS A 142 10.82 30.29 14.33
CA LYS A 142 10.78 30.84 15.69
C LYS A 142 10.15 32.24 15.75
N LYS A 143 10.41 33.09 14.73
CA LYS A 143 9.87 34.46 14.64
C LYS A 143 8.38 34.48 14.30
N GLY A 144 7.86 33.49 13.55
CA GLY A 144 6.43 33.31 13.28
C GLY A 144 5.63 32.71 14.44
N ILE A 145 6.22 31.75 15.17
CA ILE A 145 5.59 31.10 16.33
C ILE A 145 5.52 32.06 17.54
N GLY A 146 6.51 32.95 17.70
CA GLY A 146 6.57 33.92 18.80
C GLY A 146 5.52 35.04 18.74
N ILE A 147 4.78 35.19 17.64
CA ILE A 147 3.71 36.19 17.52
C ILE A 147 2.38 35.61 18.05
N LEU A 148 2.16 34.30 17.96
CA LEU A 148 0.93 33.66 18.42
C LEU A 148 0.92 33.32 19.92
N SER A 149 2.08 33.21 20.58
CA SER A 149 2.12 32.92 22.03
C SER A 149 2.05 34.17 22.91
N LYS A 150 2.20 35.39 22.35
CA LYS A 150 2.54 36.58 23.16
C LYS A 150 1.39 37.54 23.46
N LYS A 151 0.13 37.17 23.24
CA LYS A 151 -1.00 38.07 23.57
C LYS A 151 -2.27 37.40 24.06
N ILE A 152 -2.17 36.21 24.63
CA ILE A 152 -3.30 35.54 25.27
C ILE A 152 -2.82 35.09 26.66
N LYS A 153 -3.22 35.86 27.69
CA LYS A 153 -3.09 35.46 29.10
C LYS A 153 -4.11 34.35 29.38
N LEU A 154 -3.95 33.18 28.76
CA LEU A 154 -4.78 32.04 29.10
C LEU A 154 -4.30 31.50 30.45
N ASN A 155 -5.17 31.56 31.45
CA ASN A 155 -4.92 30.98 32.77
C ASN A 155 -4.60 29.48 32.60
N ASP A 156 -3.60 28.95 33.31
CA ASP A 156 -3.21 27.53 33.19
C ASP A 156 -4.38 26.56 33.43
N ARG A 157 -5.36 27.01 34.22
CA ARG A 157 -6.64 26.30 34.43
C ARG A 157 -7.46 26.15 33.15
N ILE A 158 -7.49 27.16 32.29
CA ILE A 158 -8.22 27.12 31.01
C ILE A 158 -7.51 26.17 30.04
N LEU A 159 -6.17 26.15 30.03
CA LEU A 159 -5.39 25.24 29.21
C LEU A 159 -5.64 23.78 29.60
N GLN A 160 -5.70 23.48 30.90
CA GLN A 160 -6.04 22.14 31.40
C GLN A 160 -7.48 21.73 31.10
N VAL A 161 -8.43 22.66 31.11
CA VAL A 161 -9.84 22.39 30.77
C VAL A 161 -9.99 22.14 29.27
N LEU A 162 -9.30 22.90 28.41
CA LEU A 162 -9.32 22.70 26.96
C LEU A 162 -8.69 21.37 26.55
N THR A 163 -7.57 20.99 27.16
CA THR A 163 -6.96 19.68 26.90
C THR A 163 -7.86 18.55 27.36
N GLY A 164 -8.53 18.70 28.51
CA GLY A 164 -9.52 17.74 29.00
C GLY A 164 -10.75 17.62 28.10
N ILE A 165 -11.34 18.73 27.68
CA ILE A 165 -12.49 18.76 26.74
C ILE A 165 -12.09 18.12 25.40
N GLY A 166 -10.89 18.40 24.90
CA GLY A 166 -10.37 17.78 23.68
C GLY A 166 -10.24 16.26 23.80
N LEU A 167 -9.69 15.77 24.91
CA LEU A 167 -9.57 14.33 25.18
C LEU A 167 -10.95 13.66 25.30
N ILE A 168 -11.91 14.33 25.96
CA ILE A 168 -13.30 13.87 26.09
C ILE A 168 -14.00 13.82 24.73
N LEU A 169 -13.83 14.83 23.88
CA LEU A 169 -14.39 14.83 22.52
C LEU A 169 -13.77 13.73 21.66
N ILE A 170 -12.47 13.50 21.77
CA ILE A 170 -11.78 12.41 21.05
C ILE A 170 -12.33 11.04 21.50
N VAL A 171 -12.48 10.82 22.80
CA VAL A 171 -13.05 9.58 23.33
C VAL A 171 -14.52 9.43 22.92
N PHE A 172 -15.30 10.51 22.93
CA PHE A 172 -16.70 10.51 22.48
C PHE A 172 -16.82 10.22 20.97
N VAL A 173 -15.94 10.78 20.15
CA VAL A 173 -15.87 10.49 18.71
C VAL A 173 -15.48 9.03 18.49
N ILE A 174 -14.50 8.50 19.20
CA ILE A 174 -14.11 7.08 19.11
C ILE A 174 -15.28 6.16 19.54
N ALA A 175 -15.98 6.51 20.64
CA ALA A 175 -17.14 5.77 21.11
C ALA A 175 -18.32 5.81 20.12
N ARG A 176 -18.56 6.95 19.48
CA ARG A 176 -19.60 7.10 18.43
C ARG A 176 -19.19 6.47 17.10
N CYS A 177 -17.90 6.45 16.78
CA CYS A 177 -17.36 5.79 15.60
C CYS A 177 -17.49 4.26 15.71
N SER A 178 -17.42 3.70 16.93
CA SER A 178 -17.70 2.28 17.18
C SER A 178 -19.14 1.86 16.84
N GLN A 179 -20.10 2.79 16.94
CA GLN A 179 -21.52 2.51 16.72
C GLN A 179 -21.95 2.64 15.25
N SER A 180 -21.16 3.29 14.40
CA SER A 180 -21.42 3.42 12.95
C SER A 180 -20.86 2.23 12.15
N LYS A 181 -21.19 1.01 12.57
CA LYS A 181 -20.89 -0.24 11.84
C LYS A 181 -22.14 -0.92 11.25
N SER A 182 -23.23 -0.19 11.06
CA SER A 182 -24.50 -0.77 10.58
C SER A 182 -25.14 -0.11 9.34
N ILE A 183 -24.50 0.87 8.69
CA ILE A 183 -25.07 1.52 7.48
C ILE A 183 -24.13 1.37 6.28
N ILE A 184 -23.78 0.13 5.91
CA ILE A 184 -23.38 -0.22 4.54
C ILE A 184 -23.84 -1.66 4.27
N ASN A 185 -25.14 -1.91 4.35
CA ASN A 185 -25.76 -3.16 3.91
C ASN A 185 -27.25 -2.91 3.66
N SER A 186 -27.56 -2.20 2.57
CA SER A 186 -28.83 -2.33 1.87
C SER A 186 -28.69 -1.68 0.49
N ASP A 187 -29.15 -2.37 -0.53
CA ASP A 187 -29.39 -1.88 -1.91
C ASP A 187 -28.24 -1.86 -2.93
N SER A 188 -27.65 -3.02 -3.20
CA SER A 188 -27.04 -3.28 -4.52
C SER A 188 -27.42 -4.64 -5.16
N ASN A 189 -28.44 -5.33 -4.64
CA ASN A 189 -28.91 -6.61 -5.17
C ASN A 189 -30.21 -6.49 -5.98
N LYS A 190 -30.31 -5.50 -6.88
CA LYS A 190 -31.45 -5.38 -7.82
C LYS A 190 -31.10 -5.29 -9.30
N ASP A 191 -29.82 -5.25 -9.66
CA ASP A 191 -29.44 -5.06 -11.06
C ASP A 191 -28.88 -6.32 -11.77
N PHE A 192 -28.87 -7.49 -11.11
CA PHE A 192 -28.30 -8.73 -11.69
C PHE A 192 -29.29 -9.67 -12.39
N ASN A 193 -30.55 -9.28 -12.57
CA ASN A 193 -31.56 -10.13 -13.24
C ASN A 193 -31.65 -9.92 -14.78
N ILE A 194 -30.64 -9.31 -15.41
CA ILE A 194 -30.67 -9.03 -16.87
C ILE A 194 -29.97 -10.13 -17.71
N LEU A 195 -29.30 -11.11 -17.09
CA LEU A 195 -28.53 -12.13 -17.82
C LEU A 195 -29.19 -13.51 -17.91
N GLU A 196 -30.52 -13.60 -17.73
CA GLU A 196 -31.28 -14.86 -17.92
C GLU A 196 -32.08 -14.88 -19.23
N ASN A 197 -31.65 -14.10 -20.23
CA ASN A 197 -32.16 -14.24 -21.60
C ASN A 197 -31.05 -14.84 -22.45
N ALA A 198 -31.28 -16.08 -22.92
CA ALA A 198 -30.38 -16.81 -23.80
C ALA A 198 -29.89 -15.92 -24.96
N ILE A 199 -28.58 -15.93 -25.19
CA ILE A 199 -27.94 -15.26 -26.33
C ILE A 199 -28.59 -15.79 -27.62
N PRO A 200 -29.18 -14.93 -28.48
CA PRO A 200 -29.76 -15.40 -29.73
C PRO A 200 -28.69 -16.10 -30.58
N ASN A 201 -29.07 -17.22 -31.20
CA ASN A 201 -28.22 -18.12 -32.02
C ASN A 201 -27.51 -17.47 -33.23
N ALA A 202 -27.47 -16.15 -33.33
CA ALA A 202 -26.88 -15.39 -34.44
C ALA A 202 -25.35 -15.49 -34.55
N TYR A 203 -24.66 -16.05 -33.54
CA TYR A 203 -23.19 -16.19 -33.53
C TYR A 203 -22.67 -17.60 -33.81
N LEU A 204 -23.55 -18.58 -34.09
CA LEU A 204 -23.14 -19.90 -34.53
C LEU A 204 -22.96 -19.90 -36.04
N ILE A 205 -21.85 -19.29 -36.50
CA ILE A 205 -21.39 -19.49 -37.88
C ILE A 205 -20.90 -20.93 -37.97
N GLU A 206 -21.66 -21.70 -38.75
CA GLU A 206 -21.39 -23.08 -39.11
C GLU A 206 -19.96 -23.22 -39.66
N LYS A 207 -19.22 -24.20 -39.13
CA LYS A 207 -17.88 -24.56 -39.61
C LYS A 207 -17.99 -25.13 -41.03
N GLU A 208 -18.00 -24.28 -42.04
CA GLU A 208 -17.80 -24.72 -43.41
C GLU A 208 -16.33 -24.50 -43.83
N SER A 209 -15.74 -25.57 -44.33
CA SER A 209 -14.31 -25.75 -44.59
C SER A 209 -13.77 -24.79 -45.65
N VAL A 210 -12.87 -23.90 -45.26
CA VAL A 210 -12.07 -23.11 -46.21
C VAL A 210 -10.98 -23.98 -46.82
N ARG A 211 -11.17 -24.36 -48.08
CA ARG A 211 -10.19 -25.06 -48.93
C ARG A 211 -9.21 -24.03 -49.50
N TRP A 212 -7.96 -24.04 -49.05
CA TRP A 212 -6.90 -23.24 -49.64
C TRP A 212 -6.36 -23.93 -50.90
N THR A 213 -6.50 -23.29 -52.06
CA THR A 213 -5.77 -23.70 -53.27
C THR A 213 -4.41 -22.99 -53.33
N LYS A 214 -3.43 -23.74 -53.84
CA LYS A 214 -1.99 -23.45 -53.83
C LYS A 214 -1.56 -22.54 -54.97
#